data_AF-A0A970Q406-F1
#
_entry.id   AF-A0A970Q406-F1
#
_cell.length_a   1.000
_cell.length_b   1.000
_cell.length_c   1.000
_cell.angle_alpha   90.00
_cell.angle_beta   90.00
_cell.angle_gamma   90.00
#
_symmetry.space_group_name_H-M   'P 1'
#
loop_
_entity.id
_entity.type
_entity.pdbx_description
1 polymer ?
#
loop_
_entity_poly.entity_id
_entity_poly.type
_entity_poly.pdbx_seq_one_letter_code
_entity_poly.pdbx_strand_id
1 'polypeptide(L)'
;MDVSEDDCGFIVRHRTISSEATVQSPIIINIIQYGTVGEWERDSEKEDEPFPYDKVGVMDGKVFASVFLFDFPYDAGSPEDAKEFEDLLSSLDEVLESFTPVDNAGTSSTGNKYEVAGIDDPVGFEEYFREIRDLITQDDRRQVVKHFRYPVELNIDDTKVTIKDETEMLDRYDAVLSENVARAVEEQKVEDLFVNAMGVMVGDGQIWFGVTEQDEYFILSVNP
;
A
#
# COMPACT_ATOMS: atom_id res chain seq x y z
N MET A 1 18.25 0.27 -10.76
CA MET A 1 17.10 0.72 -9.95
C MET A 1 15.92 0.97 -10.86
N ASP A 2 14.72 0.79 -10.34
CA ASP A 2 13.47 1.09 -11.01
C ASP A 2 12.73 2.15 -10.19
N VAL A 3 12.23 3.20 -10.85
CA VAL A 3 11.54 4.33 -10.19
C VAL A 3 10.12 4.36 -10.73
N SER A 4 9.14 4.25 -9.84
CA SER A 4 7.72 4.38 -10.18
C SER A 4 7.12 5.58 -9.46
N GLU A 5 6.35 6.39 -10.19
CA GLU A 5 5.53 7.48 -9.67
C GLU A 5 4.16 6.95 -9.23
N ASP A 6 3.67 7.44 -8.09
CA ASP A 6 2.32 7.23 -7.57
C ASP A 6 1.67 8.59 -7.26
N ASP A 7 0.33 8.69 -7.27
CA ASP A 7 -0.40 9.96 -7.02
C ASP A 7 -0.09 10.65 -5.68
N CYS A 8 0.55 9.93 -4.75
CA CYS A 8 0.91 10.42 -3.41
C CYS A 8 2.43 10.31 -3.10
N GLY A 9 3.29 9.93 -4.06
CA GLY A 9 4.70 9.65 -3.76
C GLY A 9 5.53 9.01 -4.87
N PHE A 10 6.75 8.58 -4.52
CA PHE A 10 7.68 7.90 -5.41
C PHE A 10 8.27 6.69 -4.72
N ILE A 11 8.33 5.55 -5.42
CA ILE A 11 8.96 4.33 -4.92
C ILE A 11 10.19 4.02 -5.76
N VAL A 12 11.33 3.83 -5.08
CA VAL A 12 12.57 3.35 -5.70
C VAL A 12 12.78 1.90 -5.31
N ARG A 13 12.85 1.02 -6.32
CA ARG A 13 13.15 -0.40 -6.14
C ARG A 13 14.55 -0.73 -6.63
N HIS A 14 15.24 -1.58 -5.87
CA HIS A 14 16.49 -2.17 -6.33
C HIS A 14 16.19 -3.50 -7.01
N ARG A 15 16.61 -3.65 -8.27
CA ARG A 15 16.48 -4.92 -8.99
C ARG A 15 17.69 -5.77 -8.63
N THR A 16 17.47 -6.85 -7.90
CA THR A 16 18.59 -7.70 -7.46
C THR A 16 19.26 -8.39 -8.62
N ILE A 17 20.57 -8.49 -8.52
CA ILE A 17 21.44 -9.20 -9.45
C ILE A 17 21.42 -10.69 -9.11
N SER A 18 21.42 -11.05 -7.82
CA SER A 18 21.40 -12.45 -7.39
C SER A 18 20.04 -13.10 -7.65
N SER A 19 20.05 -14.18 -8.43
CA SER A 19 18.88 -15.07 -8.57
C SER A 19 18.58 -15.87 -7.30
N GLU A 20 19.49 -15.89 -6.33
CA GLU A 20 19.32 -16.56 -5.04
C GLU A 20 18.82 -15.60 -3.94
N ALA A 21 18.67 -14.29 -4.25
CA ALA A 21 18.13 -13.32 -3.31
C ALA A 21 16.67 -13.66 -2.95
N THR A 22 16.37 -13.64 -1.65
CA THR A 22 15.03 -13.89 -1.09
C THR A 22 13.98 -12.92 -1.64
N VAL A 23 14.37 -11.67 -1.92
CA VAL A 23 13.50 -10.65 -2.54
C VAL A 23 14.17 -10.12 -3.80
N GLN A 24 13.48 -10.21 -4.94
CA GLN A 24 14.08 -9.88 -6.24
C GLN A 24 13.97 -8.39 -6.63
N SER A 25 13.12 -7.63 -5.95
CA SER A 25 12.89 -6.20 -6.21
C SER A 25 12.43 -5.44 -4.96
N PRO A 26 13.21 -5.39 -3.87
CA PRO A 26 12.81 -4.70 -2.66
C PRO A 26 12.66 -3.19 -2.87
N ILE A 27 11.74 -2.60 -2.10
CA ILE A 27 11.61 -1.14 -1.98
C ILE A 27 12.77 -0.65 -1.13
N ILE A 28 13.53 0.31 -1.67
CA ILE A 28 14.70 0.87 -1.02
C ILE A 28 14.44 2.29 -0.53
N ILE A 29 13.65 3.07 -1.27
CA ILE A 29 13.23 4.40 -0.86
C ILE A 29 11.74 4.51 -1.12
N ASN A 30 11.00 4.92 -0.11
CA ASN A 30 9.60 5.28 -0.25
C ASN A 30 9.45 6.76 0.11
N ILE A 31 9.17 7.59 -0.89
CA ILE A 31 8.91 9.02 -0.70
C ILE A 31 7.40 9.19 -0.66
N ILE A 32 6.89 9.68 0.47
CA ILE A 32 5.46 9.90 0.70
C ILE A 32 5.16 11.39 0.82
N GLN A 33 3.95 11.81 0.44
CA GLN A 33 3.39 13.07 0.91
C GLN A 33 3.05 12.93 2.41
N TYR A 34 3.89 13.46 3.28
CA TYR A 34 3.74 13.37 4.73
C TYR A 34 2.51 14.14 5.25
N GLY A 35 2.39 15.41 4.89
CA GLY A 35 1.40 16.31 5.48
C GLY A 35 1.71 17.76 5.19
N THR A 36 1.11 18.71 5.90
CA THR A 36 1.44 20.13 5.80
C THR A 36 2.78 20.46 6.46
N VAL A 37 3.38 21.60 6.09
CA VAL A 37 4.59 22.10 6.75
C VAL A 37 4.41 22.23 8.27
N GLY A 38 3.25 22.70 8.73
CA GLY A 38 2.96 22.86 10.16
C GLY A 38 2.71 21.54 10.90
N GLU A 39 2.31 20.47 10.20
CA GLU A 39 2.28 19.12 10.77
C GLU A 39 3.70 18.57 10.91
N TRP A 40 4.50 18.69 9.87
CA TRP A 40 5.91 18.30 9.90
C TRP A 40 6.67 18.94 11.07
N GLU A 41 6.64 20.27 11.18
CA GLU A 41 7.36 21.00 12.24
C GLU A 41 6.93 20.55 13.65
N ARG A 42 5.65 20.21 13.83
CA ARG A 42 5.12 19.73 15.10
C ARG A 42 5.60 18.32 15.42
N ASP A 43 5.59 17.44 14.43
CA ASP A 43 5.81 16.01 14.64
C ASP A 43 7.30 15.65 14.59
N SER A 44 8.13 16.37 13.81
CA SER A 44 9.58 16.12 13.71
C SER A 44 10.37 16.55 14.95
N GLU A 45 9.80 17.39 15.80
CA GLU A 45 10.45 17.90 17.02
C GLU A 45 10.06 17.14 18.29
N LYS A 46 9.19 16.12 18.20
CA LYS A 46 8.80 15.32 19.36
C LYS A 46 9.95 14.44 19.82
N GLU A 47 10.55 14.77 20.96
CA GLU A 47 11.67 13.99 21.54
C GLU A 47 11.27 12.57 21.98
N ASP A 48 10.00 12.34 22.29
CA ASP A 48 9.50 11.09 22.88
C ASP A 48 8.95 10.06 21.86
N GLU A 49 8.84 10.44 20.58
CA GLU A 49 8.30 9.57 19.52
C GLU A 49 9.34 9.36 18.42
N PRO A 50 9.59 8.12 17.96
CA PRO A 50 10.48 7.90 16.82
C PRO A 50 9.89 8.57 15.57
N PHE A 51 10.70 9.41 14.91
CA PHE A 51 10.33 10.10 13.68
C PHE A 51 11.18 9.56 12.52
N PRO A 52 10.74 8.47 11.85
CA PRO A 52 11.55 7.73 10.87
C PRO A 52 11.52 8.36 9.46
N TYR A 53 11.28 9.68 9.38
CA TYR A 53 11.08 10.40 8.14
C TYR A 53 12.18 11.43 7.94
N ASP A 54 12.77 11.45 6.75
CA ASP A 54 13.70 12.50 6.31
C ASP A 54 13.00 13.43 5.33
N LYS A 55 13.17 14.74 5.51
CA LYS A 55 12.51 15.74 4.67
C LYS A 55 13.19 15.78 3.30
N VAL A 56 12.43 15.46 2.26
CA VAL A 56 12.90 15.55 0.87
C VAL A 56 12.57 16.93 0.29
N GLY A 57 11.37 17.46 0.53
CA GLY A 57 10.97 18.75 -0.04
C GLY A 57 9.59 19.24 0.40
N VAL A 58 9.17 20.38 -0.16
CA VAL A 58 7.83 20.96 0.05
C VAL A 58 7.23 21.37 -1.30
N MET A 59 6.02 20.91 -1.60
CA MET A 59 5.23 21.25 -2.79
C MET A 59 3.80 21.60 -2.38
N ASP A 60 3.24 22.71 -2.89
CA ASP A 60 1.88 23.17 -2.56
C ASP A 60 1.55 23.22 -1.05
N GLY A 61 2.55 23.53 -0.23
CA GLY A 61 2.42 23.57 1.23
C GLY A 61 2.38 22.20 1.91
N LYS A 62 2.59 21.12 1.16
CA LYS A 62 2.74 19.74 1.62
C LYS A 62 4.20 19.32 1.65
N VAL A 63 4.61 18.65 2.72
CA VAL A 63 5.94 18.06 2.89
C VAL A 63 5.98 16.68 2.27
N PHE A 64 7.01 16.44 1.48
CA PHE A 64 7.35 15.12 0.97
C PHE A 64 8.56 14.59 1.75
N ALA A 65 8.47 13.34 2.19
CA ALA A 65 9.44 12.75 3.09
C ALA A 65 9.77 11.31 2.69
N SER A 66 11.04 10.93 2.80
CA SER A 66 11.45 9.54 2.64
C SER A 66 11.24 8.80 3.95
N VAL A 67 10.65 7.62 3.88
CA VAL A 67 10.57 6.69 5.00
C VAL A 67 11.52 5.52 4.76
N PHE A 68 12.40 5.28 5.72
CA PHE A 68 13.24 4.11 5.74
C PHE A 68 12.50 2.94 6.36
N LEU A 69 12.25 1.90 5.56
CA LEU A 69 11.77 0.62 6.07
C LEU A 69 12.99 -0.09 6.67
N PHE A 70 13.01 -0.25 7.99
CA PHE A 70 14.17 -0.72 8.77
C PHE A 70 14.63 -2.17 8.51
N ASP A 71 14.06 -2.88 7.54
CA ASP A 71 14.50 -4.21 7.20
C ASP A 71 15.57 -4.16 6.11
N PHE A 72 16.77 -4.64 6.44
CA PHE A 72 17.82 -4.88 5.46
C PHE A 72 17.34 -6.01 4.53
N PRO A 73 17.03 -5.75 3.26
CA PRO A 73 16.33 -6.73 2.42
C PRO A 73 17.27 -7.82 1.87
N TYR A 74 18.54 -7.78 2.25
CA TYR A 74 19.60 -8.66 1.78
C TYR A 74 20.19 -9.48 2.93
N ASP A 75 20.47 -10.74 2.62
CA ASP A 75 21.03 -11.74 3.54
C ASP A 75 22.33 -12.33 3.00
N ALA A 76 22.87 -13.33 3.68
CA ALA A 76 24.12 -14.01 3.29
C ALA A 76 24.06 -14.69 1.90
N GLY A 77 22.88 -14.89 1.31
CA GLY A 77 22.68 -15.41 -0.06
C GLY A 77 22.75 -14.34 -1.16
N SER A 78 22.86 -13.06 -0.80
CA SER A 78 22.92 -11.92 -1.73
C SER A 78 23.99 -10.89 -1.34
N PRO A 79 25.26 -11.30 -1.14
CA PRO A 79 26.31 -10.42 -0.61
C PRO A 79 26.68 -9.27 -1.57
N GLU A 80 26.51 -9.46 -2.87
CA GLU A 80 26.76 -8.44 -3.89
C GLU A 80 25.65 -7.38 -3.89
N ASP A 81 24.39 -7.79 -3.77
CA ASP A 81 23.24 -6.89 -3.63
C ASP A 81 23.27 -6.12 -2.31
N ALA A 82 23.68 -6.78 -1.22
CA ALA A 82 23.89 -6.14 0.08
C ALA A 82 24.93 -5.02 -0.01
N LYS A 83 26.04 -5.26 -0.71
CA LYS A 83 27.08 -4.25 -0.91
C LYS A 83 26.60 -3.09 -1.79
N GLU A 84 25.88 -3.36 -2.88
CA GLU A 84 25.32 -2.30 -3.73
C GLU A 84 24.30 -1.45 -2.97
N PHE A 85 23.51 -2.07 -2.09
CA PHE A 85 22.62 -1.37 -1.18
C PHE A 85 23.37 -0.51 -0.16
N GLU A 86 24.43 -1.00 0.48
CA GLU A 86 25.26 -0.19 1.38
C GLU A 86 25.91 1.01 0.67
N ASP A 87 26.46 0.79 -0.53
CA ASP A 87 27.04 1.85 -1.36
C ASP A 87 25.98 2.89 -1.74
N LEU A 88 24.75 2.46 -2.05
CA LEU A 88 23.61 3.35 -2.27
C LEU A 88 23.24 4.13 -1.01
N LEU A 89 23.08 3.46 0.14
CA LEU A 89 22.76 4.13 1.41
C LEU A 89 23.80 5.21 1.75
N SER A 90 25.08 4.93 1.48
CA SER A 90 26.16 5.87 1.72
C SER A 90 26.14 7.11 0.82
N SER A 91 25.46 7.02 -0.33
CA SER A 91 25.25 8.14 -1.27
C SER A 91 23.82 8.68 -1.24
N LEU A 92 22.97 8.15 -0.36
CA LEU A 92 21.55 8.42 -0.40
C LEU A 92 21.21 9.87 -0.05
N ASP A 93 21.88 10.44 0.96
CA ASP A 93 21.67 11.85 1.31
C ASP A 93 21.95 12.76 0.11
N GLU A 94 23.04 12.50 -0.64
CA GLU A 94 23.39 13.27 -1.85
C GLU A 94 22.35 13.05 -2.98
N VAL A 95 21.85 11.82 -3.12
CA VAL A 95 20.80 11.49 -4.08
C VAL A 95 19.49 12.20 -3.71
N LEU A 96 19.05 12.15 -2.45
CA LEU A 96 17.85 12.81 -1.94
C LEU A 96 17.94 14.33 -2.03
N GLU A 97 19.11 14.92 -1.77
CA GLU A 97 19.34 16.36 -1.97
C GLU A 97 19.32 16.77 -3.45
N SER A 98 19.66 15.85 -4.36
CA SER A 98 19.60 16.08 -5.81
C SER A 98 18.18 15.96 -6.38
N PHE A 99 17.27 15.31 -5.66
CA PHE A 99 15.86 15.25 -6.03
C PHE A 99 15.26 16.65 -5.90
N THR A 100 15.13 17.30 -7.05
CA THR A 100 14.28 18.48 -7.17
C THR A 100 12.91 17.98 -7.58
N PRO A 101 11.88 18.15 -6.74
CA PRO A 101 10.53 17.80 -7.15
C PRO A 101 10.18 18.64 -8.38
N VAL A 102 9.82 17.98 -9.47
CA VAL A 102 9.30 18.69 -10.63
C VAL A 102 7.92 19.21 -10.24
N ASP A 103 7.71 20.53 -10.34
CA ASP A 103 6.39 21.13 -10.20
C ASP A 103 5.46 20.52 -11.27
N ASN A 104 4.80 19.41 -10.94
CA ASN A 104 3.55 19.00 -11.58
C ASN A 104 2.40 19.85 -11.03
N ALA A 105 2.59 21.18 -11.03
CA ALA A 105 1.53 22.16 -10.86
C ALA A 105 0.62 22.07 -12.10
N GLY A 106 -0.17 21.00 -12.16
CA GLY A 106 -0.81 20.54 -13.40
C GLY A 106 -1.82 19.42 -13.28
N THR A 107 -2.01 18.77 -12.13
CA THR A 107 -3.16 17.87 -11.90
C THR A 107 -3.94 18.29 -10.66
N SER A 108 -4.61 19.43 -10.82
CA SER A 108 -5.75 19.78 -10.00
C SER A 108 -6.75 18.60 -9.98
N SER A 109 -7.10 18.17 -8.78
CA SER A 109 -8.23 17.34 -8.38
C SER A 109 -9.50 17.51 -9.25
N THR A 110 -9.51 16.83 -10.39
CA THR A 110 -10.64 16.58 -11.30
C THR A 110 -10.53 15.21 -12.01
N GLY A 111 -9.51 14.42 -11.68
CA GLY A 111 -9.25 13.08 -12.22
C GLY A 111 -9.82 11.97 -11.33
N ASN A 112 -9.81 10.74 -11.86
CA ASN A 112 -10.25 9.54 -11.16
C ASN A 112 -9.27 9.20 -10.02
N LYS A 113 -9.70 9.31 -8.76
CA LYS A 113 -8.84 9.04 -7.59
C LYS A 113 -8.38 7.58 -7.44
N TYR A 114 -8.94 6.66 -8.23
CA TYR A 114 -8.59 5.25 -8.22
C TYR A 114 -7.65 4.86 -9.37
N GLU A 115 -7.26 5.81 -10.23
CA GLU A 115 -6.42 5.57 -11.42
C GLU A 115 -5.10 4.89 -11.05
N VAL A 116 -4.44 5.32 -9.96
CA VAL A 116 -3.20 4.70 -9.47
C VAL A 116 -3.37 3.23 -9.07
N ALA A 117 -4.57 2.79 -8.69
CA ALA A 117 -4.89 1.39 -8.40
C ALA A 117 -5.25 0.58 -9.66
N GLY A 118 -5.10 1.17 -10.86
CA GLY A 118 -5.48 0.58 -12.13
C GLY A 118 -6.99 0.56 -12.40
N ILE A 119 -7.76 1.33 -11.62
CA ILE A 119 -9.22 1.38 -11.74
C ILE A 119 -9.59 2.59 -12.59
N ASP A 120 -10.08 2.37 -13.80
CA ASP A 120 -10.49 3.44 -14.73
C ASP A 120 -11.94 3.92 -14.53
N ASP A 121 -12.78 3.12 -13.87
CA ASP A 121 -14.19 3.43 -13.60
C ASP A 121 -14.42 3.74 -12.10
N PRO A 122 -14.34 5.02 -11.68
CA PRO A 122 -14.52 5.40 -10.29
C PRO A 122 -15.95 5.12 -9.79
N VAL A 123 -16.95 5.29 -10.66
CA VAL A 123 -18.35 5.11 -10.27
C VAL A 123 -18.63 3.63 -10.04
N GLY A 124 -18.18 2.76 -10.96
CA GLY A 124 -18.33 1.32 -10.83
C GLY A 124 -17.61 0.76 -9.61
N PHE A 125 -16.40 1.23 -9.30
CA PHE A 125 -15.70 0.79 -8.10
C PHE A 125 -16.42 1.23 -6.82
N GLU A 126 -16.93 2.46 -6.76
CA GLU A 126 -17.68 2.92 -5.58
C GLU A 126 -19.00 2.16 -5.38
N GLU A 127 -19.68 1.79 -6.46
CA GLU A 127 -20.86 0.91 -6.40
C GLU A 127 -20.47 -0.48 -5.88
N TYR A 128 -19.38 -1.04 -6.38
CA TYR A 128 -18.83 -2.32 -5.91
C TYR A 128 -18.44 -2.29 -4.43
N PHE A 129 -17.75 -1.25 -3.97
CA PHE A 129 -17.40 -1.11 -2.55
C PHE A 129 -18.66 -1.09 -1.67
N ARG A 130 -19.69 -0.34 -2.07
CA ARG A 130 -20.97 -0.29 -1.33
C ARG A 130 -21.65 -1.67 -1.31
N GLU A 131 -21.61 -2.41 -2.41
CA GLU A 131 -22.11 -3.79 -2.48
C GLU A 131 -21.39 -4.71 -1.49
N ILE A 132 -20.05 -4.72 -1.50
CA ILE A 132 -19.27 -5.53 -0.56
C ILE A 132 -19.57 -5.16 0.89
N ARG A 133 -19.63 -3.85 1.20
CA ARG A 133 -19.99 -3.38 2.53
C ARG A 133 -21.36 -3.89 2.96
N ASP A 134 -22.36 -3.80 2.08
CA ASP A 134 -23.71 -4.28 2.36
C ASP A 134 -23.74 -5.80 2.57
N LEU A 135 -23.02 -6.57 1.76
CA LEU A 135 -22.92 -8.03 1.90
C LEU A 135 -22.26 -8.44 3.24
N ILE A 136 -21.18 -7.75 3.64
CA ILE A 136 -20.50 -7.99 4.92
C ILE A 136 -21.40 -7.60 6.10
N THR A 137 -22.05 -6.43 6.03
CA THR A 137 -22.95 -5.94 7.10
C THR A 137 -24.18 -6.83 7.27
N GLN A 138 -24.65 -7.47 6.19
CA GLN A 138 -25.78 -8.41 6.20
C GLN A 138 -25.36 -9.85 6.54
N ASP A 139 -24.06 -10.10 6.75
CA ASP A 139 -23.49 -11.45 6.95
C ASP A 139 -23.85 -12.42 5.80
N ASP A 140 -23.91 -11.94 4.54
CA ASP A 140 -24.13 -12.79 3.36
C ASP A 140 -22.84 -13.45 2.90
N ARG A 141 -22.31 -14.32 3.77
CA ARG A 141 -21.02 -15.00 3.61
C ARG A 141 -20.85 -15.65 2.25
N ARG A 142 -21.92 -16.28 1.73
CA ARG A 142 -21.89 -17.00 0.45
C ARG A 142 -21.67 -16.08 -0.75
N GLN A 143 -22.07 -14.81 -0.66
CA GLN A 143 -21.77 -13.85 -1.71
C GLN A 143 -20.39 -13.25 -1.49
N VAL A 144 -20.05 -12.86 -0.25
CA VAL A 144 -18.74 -12.26 0.07
C VAL A 144 -17.58 -13.15 -0.41
N VAL A 145 -17.63 -14.46 -0.17
CA VAL A 145 -16.53 -15.37 -0.55
C VAL A 145 -16.27 -15.46 -2.05
N LYS A 146 -17.22 -15.08 -2.91
CA LYS A 146 -17.07 -15.09 -4.37
C LYS A 146 -16.23 -13.93 -4.89
N HIS A 147 -16.03 -12.91 -4.05
CA HIS A 147 -15.22 -11.75 -4.41
C HIS A 147 -13.73 -11.97 -4.15
N PHE A 148 -13.31 -13.17 -3.74
CA PHE A 148 -11.91 -13.55 -3.64
C PHE A 148 -11.46 -14.29 -4.89
N ARG A 149 -10.21 -14.08 -5.29
CA ARG A 149 -9.59 -14.87 -6.37
C ARG A 149 -8.82 -16.05 -5.79
N TYR A 150 -9.39 -17.24 -5.94
CA TYR A 150 -8.78 -18.46 -5.41
C TYR A 150 -7.73 -19.09 -6.36
N PRO A 151 -6.68 -19.73 -5.82
CA PRO A 151 -6.31 -19.73 -4.40
C PRO A 151 -5.83 -18.34 -3.95
N VAL A 152 -6.19 -17.94 -2.73
CA VAL A 152 -5.79 -16.65 -2.15
C VAL A 152 -4.86 -16.89 -0.97
N GLU A 153 -3.78 -16.10 -0.88
CA GLU A 153 -2.89 -16.06 0.28
C GLU A 153 -3.29 -14.87 1.17
N LEU A 154 -3.66 -15.16 2.41
CA LEU A 154 -4.06 -14.15 3.41
C LEU A 154 -3.17 -14.23 4.64
N ASN A 155 -3.03 -13.11 5.35
CA ASN A 155 -2.41 -13.09 6.67
C ASN A 155 -3.52 -13.12 7.72
N ILE A 156 -3.63 -14.24 8.45
CA ILE A 156 -4.59 -14.42 9.54
C ILE A 156 -3.78 -14.65 10.81
N ASP A 157 -3.95 -13.80 11.82
CA ASP A 157 -3.18 -13.85 13.08
C ASP A 157 -1.65 -13.96 12.85
N ASP A 158 -1.09 -13.03 12.06
CA ASP A 158 0.32 -12.97 11.65
C ASP A 158 0.84 -14.23 10.93
N THR A 159 -0.05 -15.09 10.46
CA THR A 159 0.28 -16.33 9.77
C THR A 159 -0.22 -16.29 8.34
N LYS A 160 0.68 -16.56 7.39
CA LYS A 160 0.31 -16.76 5.98
C LYS A 160 -0.49 -18.05 5.81
N VAL A 161 -1.72 -17.93 5.31
CA VAL A 161 -2.63 -19.04 5.04
C VAL A 161 -3.07 -18.97 3.58
N THR A 162 -2.87 -20.08 2.85
CA THR A 162 -3.44 -20.25 1.51
C THR A 162 -4.83 -20.88 1.63
N ILE A 163 -5.85 -20.17 1.16
CA ILE A 163 -7.23 -20.66 1.06
C ILE A 163 -7.49 -21.04 -0.39
N LYS A 164 -7.89 -22.29 -0.64
CA LYS A 164 -7.90 -22.87 -1.99
C LYS A 164 -9.16 -22.62 -2.79
N ASP A 165 -10.30 -22.44 -2.12
CA ASP A 165 -11.60 -22.29 -2.74
C ASP A 165 -12.63 -21.66 -1.78
N GLU A 166 -13.82 -21.37 -2.31
CA GLU A 166 -14.94 -20.78 -1.55
C GLU A 166 -15.38 -21.64 -0.36
N THR A 167 -15.26 -22.97 -0.43
CA THR A 167 -15.67 -23.85 0.67
C THR A 167 -14.70 -23.69 1.84
N GLU A 168 -13.40 -23.68 1.53
CA GLU A 168 -12.36 -23.47 2.52
C GLU A 168 -12.41 -22.06 3.15
N MET A 169 -12.80 -21.04 2.38
CA MET A 169 -13.04 -19.69 2.89
C MET A 169 -14.25 -19.63 3.82
N LEU A 170 -15.36 -20.28 3.46
CA LEU A 170 -16.56 -20.33 4.30
C LEU A 170 -16.28 -20.99 5.66
N ASP A 171 -15.49 -22.06 5.68
CA ASP A 171 -15.07 -22.73 6.91
C ASP A 171 -14.20 -21.83 7.82
N ARG A 172 -13.53 -20.82 7.24
CA ARG A 172 -12.66 -19.86 7.94
C ARG A 172 -13.26 -18.46 8.03
N TYR A 173 -14.52 -18.27 7.63
CA TYR A 173 -15.07 -16.95 7.38
C TYR A 173 -14.94 -16.02 8.59
N ASP A 174 -15.28 -16.49 9.79
CA ASP A 174 -15.22 -15.69 11.01
C ASP A 174 -13.77 -15.35 11.44
N ALA A 175 -12.78 -16.13 10.99
CA ALA A 175 -11.37 -15.83 11.22
C ALA A 175 -10.82 -14.82 10.20
N VAL A 176 -11.37 -14.77 8.99
CA VAL A 176 -10.94 -13.84 7.93
C VAL A 176 -11.72 -12.52 8.03
N LEU A 177 -13.05 -12.58 8.00
CA LEU A 177 -13.94 -11.43 8.18
C LEU A 177 -14.29 -11.34 9.67
N SER A 178 -13.28 -11.07 10.49
CA SER A 178 -13.44 -10.87 11.94
C SER A 178 -14.36 -9.68 12.24
N GLU A 179 -14.84 -9.57 13.49
CA GLU A 179 -15.63 -8.39 13.93
C GLU A 179 -14.88 -7.07 13.68
N ASN A 180 -13.55 -7.09 13.80
CA ASN A 180 -12.70 -5.94 13.54
C ASN A 180 -12.74 -5.52 12.06
N VAL A 181 -12.64 -6.50 11.15
CA VAL A 181 -12.73 -6.26 9.71
C VAL A 181 -14.13 -5.77 9.32
N ALA A 182 -15.17 -6.42 9.83
CA ALA A 182 -16.55 -6.03 9.54
C ALA A 182 -16.84 -4.59 9.98
N ARG A 183 -16.38 -4.20 11.17
CA ARG A 183 -16.50 -2.83 11.67
C ARG A 183 -15.71 -1.83 10.81
N ALA A 184 -14.48 -2.16 10.41
CA ALA A 184 -13.69 -1.29 9.54
C ALA A 184 -14.42 -1.01 8.22
N VAL A 185 -15.05 -2.03 7.63
CA VAL A 185 -15.84 -1.90 6.40
C VAL A 185 -17.13 -1.10 6.61
N GLU A 186 -17.84 -1.32 7.72
CA GLU A 186 -19.08 -0.59 8.05
C GLU A 186 -18.82 0.91 8.25
N GLU A 187 -17.75 1.26 8.96
CA GLU A 187 -17.40 2.64 9.32
C GLU A 187 -16.73 3.41 8.17
N GLN A 188 -16.11 2.70 7.22
CA GLN A 188 -15.37 3.31 6.12
C GLN A 188 -16.29 4.07 5.15
N LYS A 189 -15.95 5.34 4.93
CA LYS A 189 -16.58 6.18 3.92
C LYS A 189 -15.81 6.11 2.61
N VAL A 190 -16.54 6.24 1.51
CA VAL A 190 -16.01 6.20 0.15
C VAL A 190 -15.01 7.33 -0.07
N GLU A 191 -15.33 8.54 0.38
CA GLU A 191 -14.47 9.72 0.28
C GLU A 191 -13.11 9.55 0.98
N ASP A 192 -13.07 8.75 2.04
CA ASP A 192 -11.91 8.55 2.91
C ASP A 192 -11.11 7.27 2.56
N LEU A 193 -11.47 6.56 1.48
CA LEU A 193 -10.73 5.39 1.02
C LEU A 193 -9.29 5.77 0.64
N PHE A 194 -8.33 5.04 1.19
CA PHE A 194 -6.93 5.17 0.83
C PHE A 194 -6.66 4.38 -0.45
N VAL A 195 -5.88 4.95 -1.38
CA VAL A 195 -5.61 4.37 -2.69
C VAL A 195 -4.12 4.46 -2.99
N ASN A 196 -3.53 3.37 -3.50
CA ASN A 196 -2.20 3.35 -4.09
C ASN A 196 -2.10 2.25 -5.16
N ALA A 197 -0.89 2.00 -5.69
CA ALA A 197 -0.67 0.97 -6.72
C ALA A 197 -0.99 -0.47 -6.32
N MET A 198 -1.10 -0.77 -5.01
CA MET A 198 -1.54 -2.09 -4.55
C MET A 198 -3.05 -2.26 -4.63
N GLY A 199 -3.81 -1.16 -4.65
CA GLY A 199 -5.27 -1.19 -4.67
C GLY A 199 -5.90 -0.13 -3.79
N VAL A 200 -7.14 -0.41 -3.39
CA VAL A 200 -7.93 0.45 -2.51
C VAL A 200 -8.05 -0.18 -1.13
N MET A 201 -7.70 0.57 -0.09
CA MET A 201 -7.62 0.10 1.29
C MET A 201 -8.79 0.59 2.14
N VAL A 202 -9.26 -0.28 3.02
CA VAL A 202 -10.26 -0.01 4.06
C VAL A 202 -9.60 -0.02 5.44
N GLY A 203 -9.98 0.95 6.27
CA GLY A 203 -9.46 1.13 7.63
C GLY A 203 -7.95 1.37 7.63
N ASP A 204 -7.25 0.69 8.52
CA ASP A 204 -5.79 0.70 8.65
C ASP A 204 -5.11 -0.45 7.87
N GLY A 205 -5.83 -1.04 6.89
CA GLY A 205 -5.35 -2.18 6.11
C GLY A 205 -6.14 -3.45 6.28
N GLN A 206 -7.30 -3.41 6.95
CA GLN A 206 -8.12 -4.60 7.20
C GLN A 206 -8.60 -5.26 5.90
N ILE A 207 -8.92 -4.48 4.87
CA ILE A 207 -9.24 -5.00 3.53
C ILE A 207 -8.49 -4.22 2.45
N TRP A 208 -8.01 -4.94 1.45
CA TRP A 208 -7.54 -4.39 0.18
C TRP A 208 -8.41 -4.89 -0.97
N PHE A 209 -8.79 -3.98 -1.87
CA PHE A 209 -9.45 -4.30 -3.12
C PHE A 209 -8.50 -4.11 -4.29
N GLY A 210 -8.57 -5.02 -5.26
CA GLY A 210 -7.85 -4.93 -6.52
C GLY A 210 -8.80 -4.96 -7.70
N VAL A 211 -8.23 -4.71 -8.88
CA VAL A 211 -8.90 -4.83 -10.18
C VAL A 211 -8.05 -5.71 -11.09
N THR A 212 -8.70 -6.49 -11.95
CA THR A 212 -8.00 -7.28 -12.97
C THR A 212 -7.77 -6.47 -14.24
N GLU A 213 -6.94 -6.97 -15.17
CA GLU A 213 -6.81 -6.36 -16.51
C GLU A 213 -8.12 -6.35 -17.33
N GLN A 214 -9.18 -6.99 -16.83
CA GLN A 214 -10.51 -7.09 -17.45
C GLN A 214 -11.56 -6.29 -16.68
N ASP A 215 -11.13 -5.34 -15.84
CA ASP A 215 -11.97 -4.45 -15.03
C ASP A 215 -12.88 -5.19 -14.03
N GLU A 216 -12.46 -6.38 -13.57
CA GLU A 216 -13.16 -7.12 -12.52
C GLU A 216 -12.59 -6.75 -11.14
N TYR A 217 -13.44 -6.26 -10.24
CA TYR A 217 -13.05 -5.92 -8.87
C TYR A 217 -13.10 -7.15 -7.95
N PHE A 218 -12.12 -7.26 -7.06
CA PHE A 218 -12.02 -8.37 -6.12
C PHE A 218 -11.41 -7.92 -4.79
N ILE A 219 -11.67 -8.69 -3.73
CA ILE A 219 -10.97 -8.60 -2.45
C ILE A 219 -9.58 -9.23 -2.64
N LEU A 220 -8.56 -8.37 -2.62
CA LEU A 220 -7.17 -8.73 -2.79
C LEU A 220 -6.58 -9.34 -1.52
N SER A 221 -6.86 -8.72 -0.38
CA SER A 221 -6.32 -9.15 0.92
C SER A 221 -7.25 -8.77 2.06
N VAL A 222 -7.15 -9.53 3.16
CA VAL A 222 -7.82 -9.25 4.43
C VAL A 222 -6.82 -9.49 5.55
N ASN A 223 -6.76 -8.55 6.50
CA ASN A 223 -5.90 -8.59 7.68
C ASN A 223 -6.80 -8.48 8.93
N PRO A 224 -7.20 -9.64 9.52
CA PRO A 224 -8.21 -9.73 10.58
C PRO A 224 -7.88 -9.05 11.91
#